data_AF-A0A034W916-F1
#
_entry.id   AF-A0A034W916-F1
#
_cell.length_a   1.000
_cell.length_b   1.000
_cell.length_c   1.000
_cell.angle_alpha   90.00
_cell.angle_beta   90.00
_cell.angle_gamma   90.00
#
_symmetry.space_group_name_H-M   'P 1'
#
loop_
_entity.id
_entity.type
_entity.pdbx_description
1 polymer ?
#
loop_
_entity_poly.entity_id
_entity_poly.type
_entity_poly.pdbx_seq_one_letter_code
_entity_poly.pdbx_strand_id
1 'polypeptide(L)'
;MAEKLRFDGRVAVVTGAGSGLGREYALLFGSRGAKVVVNDLGGSFHGDGASKRAADIVVDEIRAQGGTAVADYNSVVDGSKVIETAINNFGRVDILVNNAGILRDRSIAKTSDLDWDLINAVHLKGSFKCTQAAWPYMRKQNYGRIIMTSSNSGIYGNFGQANYSAAKMGLVGLANTVAIEGQKNNIHCNVIIPTAASRMTEDILPDILFNELKPHLIAPVVVYLCHESCKDNGSYIESAAGWATKLNIVRGKGCVLRTSIDQTNTTPEYVQSVWAKITDMTDAKHLDTIGQASGSLLEVLEKLKEGKFGEYEDTFKFSNKDLILYALGIGASVKNENDLKFLYENHPEFSAIPSYFVLPGLMLCMTTDIVGSALPSGKAHLSNILHGEQYLEICDDIPTSGTLTTIGKVFDVMDKGSGALVVTNTDTYDESGRLLVKNQSSAFIVGAGNFGGKKTPIKGVIPIVNPPNR
;
A
#
# COMPACT_ATOMS: atom_id res chain seq x y z
N MET A 1 -24.06 -13.26 -23.51
CA MET A 1 -22.69 -13.76 -23.25
C MET A 1 -21.73 -12.60 -23.45
N ALA A 2 -20.77 -12.39 -22.57
CA ALA A 2 -19.76 -11.33 -22.77
C ALA A 2 -18.96 -11.61 -24.06
N GLU A 3 -18.60 -10.55 -24.78
CA GLU A 3 -17.77 -10.66 -25.99
C GLU A 3 -16.40 -11.26 -25.64
N LYS A 4 -15.93 -12.20 -26.46
CA LYS A 4 -14.69 -12.94 -26.20
C LYS A 4 -13.49 -12.02 -26.43
N LEU A 5 -12.62 -11.86 -25.43
CA LEU A 5 -11.35 -11.12 -25.58
C LEU A 5 -10.45 -11.80 -26.62
N ARG A 6 -9.96 -11.04 -27.60
CA ARG A 6 -9.18 -11.51 -28.75
C ARG A 6 -7.90 -10.70 -28.95
N PHE A 7 -6.98 -11.27 -29.70
CA PHE A 7 -5.63 -10.73 -29.95
C PHE A 7 -5.29 -10.72 -31.44
N ASP A 8 -6.31 -10.60 -32.29
CA ASP A 8 -6.12 -10.57 -33.74
C ASP A 8 -5.19 -9.42 -34.13
N GLY A 9 -4.20 -9.73 -34.98
CA GLY A 9 -3.19 -8.76 -35.43
C GLY A 9 -2.12 -8.40 -34.38
N ARG A 10 -2.17 -8.98 -33.17
CA ARG A 10 -1.14 -8.80 -32.14
C ARG A 10 -0.07 -9.88 -32.23
N VAL A 11 1.18 -9.49 -31.97
CA VAL A 11 2.31 -10.42 -31.85
C VAL A 11 2.74 -10.55 -30.39
N ALA A 12 2.69 -11.77 -29.86
CA ALA A 12 3.10 -12.09 -28.49
C ALA A 12 4.39 -12.90 -28.47
N VAL A 13 5.38 -12.42 -27.72
CA VAL A 13 6.62 -13.14 -27.40
C VAL A 13 6.51 -13.67 -25.97
N VAL A 14 6.65 -14.98 -25.79
CA VAL A 14 6.64 -15.61 -24.47
C VAL A 14 7.96 -16.33 -24.27
N THR A 15 8.74 -15.93 -23.25
CA THR A 15 10.03 -16.56 -22.94
C THR A 15 9.85 -17.73 -21.99
N GLY A 16 10.63 -18.80 -22.17
CA GLY A 16 10.46 -20.07 -21.44
C GLY A 16 9.10 -20.72 -21.71
N ALA A 17 8.67 -20.70 -22.96
CA ALA A 17 7.34 -21.13 -23.40
C ALA A 17 7.26 -22.62 -23.77
N GLY A 18 8.34 -23.38 -23.66
CA GLY A 18 8.38 -24.81 -23.99
C GLY A 18 7.68 -25.71 -22.96
N SER A 19 7.39 -25.20 -21.76
CA SER A 19 6.68 -25.96 -20.71
C SER A 19 5.98 -25.05 -19.69
N GLY A 20 5.23 -25.66 -18.77
CA GLY A 20 4.67 -24.99 -17.59
C GLY A 20 3.81 -23.77 -17.90
N LEU A 21 4.02 -22.68 -17.14
CA LEU A 21 3.29 -21.42 -17.29
C LEU A 21 3.43 -20.80 -18.68
N GLY A 22 4.67 -20.72 -19.20
CA GLY A 22 4.94 -20.13 -20.51
C GLY A 22 4.21 -20.86 -21.64
N ARG A 23 4.14 -22.19 -21.59
CA ARG A 23 3.37 -22.99 -22.55
C ARG A 23 1.88 -22.62 -22.53
N GLU A 24 1.27 -22.56 -21.35
CA GLU A 24 -0.16 -22.22 -21.23
C GLU A 24 -0.46 -20.78 -21.68
N TYR A 25 0.45 -19.84 -21.42
CA TYR A 25 0.34 -18.48 -21.96
C TYR A 25 0.36 -18.48 -23.49
N ALA A 26 1.34 -19.18 -24.09
CA ALA A 26 1.50 -19.26 -25.54
C ALA A 26 0.27 -19.91 -26.23
N LEU A 27 -0.22 -21.03 -25.68
CA LEU A 27 -1.42 -21.71 -26.16
C LEU A 27 -2.65 -20.80 -26.06
N LEU A 28 -2.84 -20.14 -24.91
CA LEU A 28 -4.01 -19.28 -24.72
C LEU A 28 -3.96 -18.07 -25.66
N PHE A 29 -2.82 -17.39 -25.82
CA PHE A 29 -2.67 -16.31 -26.81
C PHE A 29 -2.96 -16.80 -28.23
N GLY A 30 -2.38 -17.95 -28.63
CA GLY A 30 -2.60 -18.53 -29.95
C GLY A 30 -4.08 -18.86 -30.21
N SER A 31 -4.77 -19.46 -29.24
CA SER A 31 -6.21 -19.79 -29.32
C SER A 31 -7.12 -18.55 -29.45
N ARG A 32 -6.59 -17.36 -29.12
CA ARG A 32 -7.30 -16.07 -29.15
C ARG A 32 -6.84 -15.17 -30.30
N GLY A 33 -6.07 -15.70 -31.26
CA GLY A 33 -5.74 -15.03 -32.52
C GLY A 33 -4.40 -14.29 -32.55
N ALA A 34 -3.62 -14.34 -31.47
CA ALA A 34 -2.27 -13.77 -31.48
C ALA A 34 -1.34 -14.60 -32.39
N LYS A 35 -0.39 -13.93 -33.05
CA LYS A 35 0.78 -14.59 -33.65
C LYS A 35 1.84 -14.74 -32.56
N VAL A 36 2.26 -15.96 -32.26
CA VAL A 36 3.06 -16.25 -31.06
C VAL A 36 4.51 -16.60 -31.43
N VAL A 37 5.48 -15.96 -30.77
CA VAL A 37 6.87 -16.43 -30.72
C VAL A 37 7.04 -17.23 -29.45
N VAL A 38 7.28 -18.53 -29.61
CA VAL A 38 7.52 -19.48 -28.52
C VAL A 38 9.03 -19.55 -28.31
N ASN A 39 9.55 -18.77 -27.35
CA ASN A 39 10.97 -18.80 -27.01
C ASN A 39 11.23 -19.85 -25.92
N ASP A 40 12.13 -20.79 -26.18
CA ASP A 40 12.66 -21.68 -25.15
C ASP A 40 14.08 -22.17 -25.52
N LEU A 41 15.01 -22.08 -24.58
CA LEU A 41 16.38 -22.59 -24.75
C LEU A 41 16.40 -24.14 -24.75
N GLY A 42 15.40 -24.78 -24.13
CA GLY A 42 15.28 -26.22 -23.94
C GLY A 42 16.32 -26.82 -23.01
N GLY A 43 16.86 -26.01 -22.10
CA GLY A 43 17.74 -26.45 -21.03
C GLY A 43 16.99 -27.09 -19.86
N SER A 44 17.73 -27.66 -18.94
CA SER A 44 17.19 -28.18 -17.68
C SER A 44 16.68 -27.04 -16.79
N PHE A 45 15.84 -27.38 -15.81
CA PHE A 45 15.36 -26.43 -14.80
C PHE A 45 16.49 -25.85 -13.92
N HIS A 46 17.68 -26.46 -13.95
CA HIS A 46 18.88 -25.95 -13.29
C HIS A 46 19.74 -25.04 -14.19
N GLY A 47 19.40 -24.89 -15.48
CA GLY A 47 20.12 -24.02 -16.41
C GLY A 47 21.23 -24.70 -17.21
N ASP A 48 21.21 -26.04 -17.32
CA ASP A 48 22.20 -26.79 -18.08
C ASP A 48 21.60 -27.34 -19.40
N GLY A 49 22.38 -27.37 -20.48
CA GLY A 49 21.97 -27.91 -21.77
C GLY A 49 21.08 -26.97 -22.60
N ALA A 50 20.77 -27.40 -23.83
CA ALA A 50 19.89 -26.70 -24.76
C ALA A 50 19.23 -27.70 -25.70
N SER A 51 17.98 -27.44 -26.09
CA SER A 51 17.22 -28.29 -27.00
C SER A 51 16.18 -27.48 -27.77
N LYS A 52 16.14 -27.64 -29.09
CA LYS A 52 15.13 -26.97 -29.93
C LYS A 52 13.73 -27.55 -29.72
N ARG A 53 13.67 -28.83 -29.33
CA ARG A 53 12.43 -29.62 -29.27
C ARG A 53 11.37 -29.04 -28.34
N ALA A 54 11.77 -28.36 -27.26
CA ALA A 54 10.82 -27.80 -26.29
C ALA A 54 9.93 -26.72 -26.92
N ALA A 55 10.51 -25.78 -27.67
CA ALA A 55 9.75 -24.75 -28.38
C ALA A 55 8.96 -25.33 -29.56
N ASP A 56 9.57 -26.25 -30.32
CA ASP A 56 8.94 -26.87 -31.50
C ASP A 56 7.61 -27.57 -31.18
N ILE A 57 7.58 -28.36 -30.08
CA ILE A 57 6.36 -29.06 -29.66
C ILE A 57 5.20 -28.09 -29.44
N VAL A 58 5.44 -26.98 -28.74
CA VAL A 58 4.40 -26.00 -28.42
C VAL A 58 3.96 -25.23 -29.66
N VAL A 59 4.88 -24.95 -30.59
CA VAL A 59 4.53 -24.36 -31.89
C VAL A 59 3.61 -25.28 -32.68
N ASP A 60 3.93 -26.57 -32.74
CA ASP A 60 3.12 -27.56 -33.43
C ASP A 60 1.73 -27.72 -32.78
N GLU A 61 1.64 -27.68 -31.46
CA GLU A 61 0.36 -27.66 -30.73
C GLU A 61 -0.48 -26.42 -31.08
N ILE A 62 0.11 -25.23 -31.10
CA ILE A 62 -0.60 -23.99 -31.49
C ILE A 62 -1.10 -24.09 -32.93
N ARG A 63 -0.27 -24.59 -33.86
CA ARG A 63 -0.63 -24.77 -35.28
C ARG A 63 -1.74 -25.81 -35.46
N ALA A 64 -1.67 -26.92 -34.73
CA ALA A 64 -2.71 -27.97 -34.75
C ALA A 64 -4.07 -27.44 -34.27
N GLN A 65 -4.08 -26.43 -33.40
CA GLN A 65 -5.30 -25.73 -32.94
C GLN A 65 -5.71 -24.56 -33.85
N GLY A 66 -5.09 -24.40 -35.03
CA GLY A 66 -5.40 -23.34 -36.00
C GLY A 66 -4.78 -21.97 -35.68
N GLY A 67 -3.89 -21.89 -34.70
CA GLY A 67 -3.13 -20.68 -34.38
C GLY A 67 -1.91 -20.48 -35.27
N THR A 68 -1.24 -19.34 -35.12
CA THR A 68 0.02 -19.02 -35.83
C THR A 68 1.15 -18.86 -34.82
N ALA A 69 2.21 -19.67 -34.95
CA ALA A 69 3.38 -19.57 -34.10
C ALA A 69 4.70 -19.89 -34.82
N VAL A 70 5.79 -19.36 -34.28
CA VAL A 70 7.19 -19.67 -34.65
C VAL A 70 8.03 -19.90 -33.40
N ALA A 71 9.00 -20.80 -33.50
CA ALA A 71 9.91 -21.12 -32.41
C ALA A 71 11.09 -20.14 -32.38
N ASP A 72 11.59 -19.83 -31.19
CA ASP A 72 12.85 -19.16 -30.95
C ASP A 72 13.68 -19.96 -29.94
N TYR A 73 14.97 -20.14 -30.22
CA TYR A 73 15.86 -21.00 -29.41
C TYR A 73 16.95 -20.21 -28.68
N ASN A 74 16.85 -18.87 -28.69
CA ASN A 74 17.89 -18.02 -28.12
C ASN A 74 17.75 -17.97 -26.60
N SER A 75 18.88 -17.81 -25.91
CA SER A 75 18.85 -17.45 -24.49
C SER A 75 18.28 -16.04 -24.31
N VAL A 76 17.51 -15.83 -23.25
CA VAL A 76 17.00 -14.49 -22.89
C VAL A 76 18.10 -13.47 -22.59
N VAL A 77 19.33 -13.93 -22.31
CA VAL A 77 20.51 -13.06 -22.17
C VAL A 77 20.86 -12.40 -23.51
N ASP A 78 20.56 -13.07 -24.63
CA ASP A 78 20.63 -12.54 -26.00
C ASP A 78 19.27 -11.96 -26.44
N GLY A 79 18.61 -11.19 -25.57
CA GLY A 79 17.24 -10.73 -25.78
C GLY A 79 16.96 -9.99 -27.10
N SER A 80 17.98 -9.40 -27.74
CA SER A 80 17.84 -8.83 -29.09
C SER A 80 17.46 -9.89 -30.13
N LYS A 81 18.10 -11.06 -30.11
CA LYS A 81 17.81 -12.17 -31.04
C LYS A 81 16.40 -12.73 -30.84
N VAL A 82 15.95 -12.81 -29.57
CA VAL A 82 14.59 -13.23 -29.24
C VAL A 82 13.56 -12.31 -29.89
N ILE A 83 13.76 -10.99 -29.78
CA ILE A 83 12.85 -10.00 -30.38
C ILE A 83 12.99 -9.95 -31.91
N GLU A 84 14.19 -10.10 -32.46
CA GLU A 84 14.43 -10.20 -33.90
C GLU A 84 13.61 -11.33 -34.53
N THR A 85 13.43 -12.47 -33.86
CA THR A 85 12.55 -13.55 -34.34
C THR A 85 11.11 -13.06 -34.55
N ALA A 86 10.57 -12.24 -33.63
CA ALA A 86 9.23 -11.65 -33.81
C ALA A 86 9.18 -10.68 -34.99
N ILE A 87 10.19 -9.82 -35.12
CA ILE A 87 10.25 -8.83 -36.19
C ILE A 87 10.41 -9.49 -37.56
N ASN A 88 11.29 -10.47 -37.69
CA ASN A 88 11.56 -11.15 -38.96
C ASN A 88 10.36 -11.96 -39.47
N ASN A 89 9.59 -12.58 -38.56
CA ASN A 89 8.47 -13.43 -38.94
C ASN A 89 7.14 -12.67 -39.03
N PHE A 90 6.93 -11.64 -38.21
CA PHE A 90 5.63 -10.98 -38.08
C PHE A 90 5.67 -9.46 -38.22
N GLY A 91 6.85 -8.85 -38.30
CA GLY A 91 7.04 -7.41 -38.54
C GLY A 91 6.77 -6.49 -37.35
N ARG A 92 6.41 -7.04 -36.18
CA ARG A 92 6.05 -6.29 -34.97
C ARG A 92 6.18 -7.14 -33.70
N VAL A 93 6.16 -6.47 -32.55
CA VAL A 93 5.99 -7.07 -31.22
C VAL A 93 5.06 -6.19 -30.40
N ASP A 94 3.98 -6.77 -29.88
CA ASP A 94 2.94 -6.05 -29.12
C ASP A 94 2.93 -6.46 -27.65
N ILE A 95 3.22 -7.73 -27.39
CA ILE A 95 3.14 -8.35 -26.07
C ILE A 95 4.47 -9.07 -25.80
N LEU A 96 5.06 -8.84 -24.62
CA LEU A 96 6.24 -9.55 -24.14
C LEU A 96 5.96 -10.11 -22.75
N VAL A 97 5.95 -11.43 -22.62
CA VAL A 97 5.85 -12.11 -21.32
C VAL A 97 7.21 -12.67 -20.94
N ASN A 98 7.88 -11.99 -20.01
CA ASN A 98 9.15 -12.43 -19.45
C ASN A 98 8.88 -13.52 -18.39
N ASN A 99 8.95 -14.78 -18.79
CA ASN A 99 8.64 -15.95 -17.96
C ASN A 99 9.81 -16.93 -17.79
N ALA A 100 10.81 -16.91 -18.68
CA ALA A 100 11.98 -17.79 -18.58
C ALA A 100 12.64 -17.75 -17.19
N GLY A 101 13.05 -18.91 -16.69
CA GLY A 101 13.59 -19.05 -15.34
C GLY A 101 14.18 -20.42 -15.05
N ILE A 102 15.05 -20.46 -14.05
CA ILE A 102 15.75 -21.65 -13.55
C ILE A 102 15.81 -21.62 -12.01
N LEU A 103 16.13 -22.74 -11.35
CA LEU A 103 16.40 -22.77 -9.90
C LEU A 103 17.77 -23.36 -9.58
N ARG A 104 18.46 -22.71 -8.63
CA ARG A 104 19.76 -23.07 -8.07
C ARG A 104 19.71 -22.83 -6.55
N ASP A 105 18.83 -23.57 -5.88
CA ASP A 105 18.52 -23.37 -4.46
C ASP A 105 19.69 -23.81 -3.56
N ARG A 106 20.20 -22.87 -2.76
CA ARG A 106 21.31 -23.04 -1.82
C ARG A 106 21.08 -22.12 -0.61
N SER A 107 21.38 -22.59 0.59
CA SER A 107 21.52 -21.70 1.76
C SER A 107 22.56 -20.63 1.47
N ILE A 108 22.42 -19.43 2.05
CA ILE A 108 23.30 -18.28 1.76
C ILE A 108 24.80 -18.62 1.82
N ALA A 109 25.23 -19.41 2.81
CA ALA A 109 26.63 -19.82 2.98
C ALA A 109 27.15 -20.83 1.92
N LYS A 110 26.25 -21.42 1.14
CA LYS A 110 26.55 -22.44 0.12
C LYS A 110 26.21 -21.98 -1.30
N THR A 111 25.70 -20.76 -1.47
CA THR A 111 25.47 -20.18 -2.79
C THR A 111 26.81 -19.84 -3.41
N SER A 112 27.17 -20.49 -4.52
CA SER A 112 28.37 -20.13 -5.28
C SER A 112 28.13 -18.90 -6.15
N ASP A 113 29.21 -18.26 -6.61
CA ASP A 113 29.11 -17.14 -7.58
C ASP A 113 28.37 -17.56 -8.84
N LEU A 114 28.59 -18.79 -9.33
CA LEU A 114 27.88 -19.33 -10.49
C LEU A 114 26.37 -19.48 -10.23
N ASP A 115 25.98 -19.97 -9.05
CA ASP A 115 24.57 -20.09 -8.66
C ASP A 115 23.89 -18.71 -8.59
N TRP A 116 24.61 -17.70 -8.11
CA TRP A 116 24.14 -16.32 -8.04
C TRP A 116 24.01 -15.70 -9.43
N ASP A 117 25.09 -15.77 -10.22
CA ASP A 117 25.20 -15.12 -11.52
C ASP A 117 24.22 -15.70 -12.52
N LEU A 118 24.05 -17.03 -12.59
CA LEU A 118 23.11 -17.64 -13.52
C LEU A 118 21.66 -17.27 -13.21
N ILE A 119 21.28 -17.25 -11.93
CA ILE A 119 19.92 -16.85 -11.52
C ILE A 119 19.66 -15.39 -11.90
N ASN A 120 20.59 -14.48 -11.57
CA ASN A 120 20.44 -13.07 -11.94
C ASN A 120 20.50 -12.84 -13.45
N ALA A 121 21.33 -13.60 -14.17
CA ALA A 121 21.47 -13.51 -15.62
C ALA A 121 20.19 -13.92 -16.35
N VAL A 122 19.60 -15.07 -16.00
CA VAL A 122 18.40 -15.58 -16.68
C VAL A 122 17.17 -14.75 -16.29
N HIS A 123 16.95 -14.54 -14.99
CA HIS A 123 15.72 -13.89 -14.53
C HIS A 123 15.74 -12.38 -14.76
N LEU A 124 16.65 -11.67 -14.11
CA LEU A 124 16.62 -10.21 -14.08
C LEU A 124 17.23 -9.61 -15.35
N LYS A 125 18.47 -9.97 -15.66
CA LYS A 125 19.18 -9.45 -16.84
C LYS A 125 18.51 -9.89 -18.15
N GLY A 126 18.05 -11.14 -18.22
CA GLY A 126 17.31 -11.66 -19.39
C GLY A 126 16.03 -10.87 -19.66
N SER A 127 15.19 -10.68 -18.63
CA SER A 127 13.96 -9.87 -18.75
C SER A 127 14.26 -8.42 -19.15
N PHE A 128 15.30 -7.83 -18.57
CA PHE A 128 15.79 -6.50 -18.98
C PHE A 128 16.20 -6.49 -20.47
N LYS A 129 16.98 -7.46 -20.94
CA LYS A 129 17.46 -7.53 -22.32
C LYS A 129 16.33 -7.69 -23.33
N CYS A 130 15.39 -8.60 -23.08
CA CYS A 130 14.21 -8.78 -23.94
C CYS A 130 13.33 -7.51 -23.96
N THR A 131 13.09 -6.91 -22.81
CA THR A 131 12.29 -5.67 -22.70
C THR A 131 12.97 -4.51 -23.42
N GLN A 132 14.28 -4.33 -23.20
CA GLN A 132 15.10 -3.32 -23.88
C GLN A 132 15.04 -3.48 -25.40
N ALA A 133 15.11 -4.70 -25.91
CA ALA A 133 15.04 -4.98 -27.35
C ALA A 133 13.65 -4.74 -27.95
N ALA A 134 12.57 -5.01 -27.21
CA ALA A 134 11.20 -4.76 -27.65
C ALA A 134 10.81 -3.27 -27.62
N TRP A 135 11.43 -2.49 -26.73
CA TRP A 135 11.04 -1.12 -26.40
C TRP A 135 10.92 -0.17 -27.59
N PRO A 136 11.90 -0.08 -28.53
CA PRO A 136 11.79 0.84 -29.66
C PRO A 136 10.59 0.55 -30.56
N TYR A 137 10.22 -0.73 -30.72
CA TYR A 137 9.09 -1.15 -31.54
C TYR A 137 7.76 -0.78 -30.89
N MET A 138 7.58 -1.11 -29.61
CA MET A 138 6.38 -0.77 -28.85
C MET A 138 6.17 0.76 -28.79
N ARG A 139 7.25 1.52 -28.56
CA ARG A 139 7.23 2.98 -28.53
C ARG A 139 6.81 3.59 -29.86
N LYS A 140 7.37 3.10 -30.98
CA LYS A 140 6.99 3.54 -32.33
C LYS A 140 5.52 3.23 -32.65
N GLN A 141 4.98 2.15 -32.11
CA GLN A 141 3.60 1.70 -32.33
C GLN A 141 2.58 2.39 -31.40
N ASN A 142 3.02 3.09 -30.35
CA ASN A 142 2.17 3.56 -29.25
C ASN A 142 1.28 2.43 -28.66
N TYR A 143 1.87 1.24 -28.55
CA TYR A 143 1.23 0.07 -27.94
C TYR A 143 2.29 -0.89 -27.42
N GLY A 144 2.14 -1.33 -26.18
CA GLY A 144 2.94 -2.42 -25.64
C GLY A 144 2.31 -3.00 -24.37
N ARG A 145 2.48 -4.30 -24.17
CA ARG A 145 2.08 -4.98 -22.93
C ARG A 145 3.21 -5.90 -22.49
N ILE A 146 3.75 -5.64 -21.30
CA ILE A 146 4.91 -6.34 -20.77
C ILE A 146 4.51 -6.99 -19.45
N ILE A 147 4.90 -8.25 -19.27
CA ILE A 147 4.72 -8.97 -18.02
C ILE A 147 6.09 -9.37 -17.48
N MET A 148 6.31 -9.08 -16.21
CA MET A 148 7.44 -9.58 -15.43
C MET A 148 6.95 -10.68 -14.49
N THR A 149 7.64 -11.82 -14.46
CA THR A 149 7.27 -12.93 -13.57
C THR A 149 8.08 -12.89 -12.28
N SER A 150 7.49 -12.40 -11.20
CA SER A 150 8.06 -12.45 -9.84
C SER A 150 7.65 -13.74 -9.12
N SER A 151 7.66 -13.77 -7.80
CA SER A 151 7.27 -14.92 -6.96
C SER A 151 7.06 -14.49 -5.50
N ASN A 152 6.29 -15.28 -4.75
CA ASN A 152 6.15 -15.09 -3.31
C ASN A 152 7.48 -15.25 -2.56
N SER A 153 8.42 -16.07 -3.05
CA SER A 153 9.79 -16.13 -2.49
C SER A 153 10.51 -14.78 -2.60
N GLY A 154 10.26 -14.02 -3.68
CA GLY A 154 10.74 -12.65 -3.80
C GLY A 154 10.10 -11.74 -2.75
N ILE A 155 8.76 -11.74 -2.68
CA ILE A 155 7.99 -10.82 -1.85
C ILE A 155 8.24 -11.04 -0.35
N TYR A 156 8.24 -12.30 0.10
CA TYR A 156 8.27 -12.67 1.52
C TYR A 156 9.60 -13.29 1.97
N GLY A 157 10.48 -13.62 1.03
CA GLY A 157 11.65 -14.46 1.30
C GLY A 157 11.30 -15.95 1.35
N ASN A 158 12.28 -16.80 1.03
CA ASN A 158 12.18 -18.24 1.27
C ASN A 158 13.57 -18.83 1.60
N PHE A 159 13.61 -19.79 2.52
CA PHE A 159 14.87 -20.41 2.94
C PHE A 159 15.56 -21.09 1.77
N GLY A 160 16.87 -20.87 1.62
CA GLY A 160 17.66 -21.48 0.55
C GLY A 160 17.49 -20.83 -0.84
N GLN A 161 16.81 -19.68 -0.93
CA GLN A 161 16.51 -19.04 -2.21
C GLN A 161 16.95 -17.57 -2.27
N ALA A 162 18.06 -17.19 -1.63
CA ALA A 162 18.50 -15.79 -1.58
C ALA A 162 18.77 -15.20 -2.98
N ASN A 163 19.46 -15.94 -3.85
CA ASN A 163 19.70 -15.57 -5.26
C ASN A 163 18.39 -15.39 -6.04
N TYR A 164 17.47 -16.35 -5.92
CA TYR A 164 16.19 -16.34 -6.62
C TYR A 164 15.28 -15.21 -6.13
N SER A 165 15.16 -15.05 -4.81
CA SER A 165 14.35 -14.01 -4.19
C SER A 165 14.83 -12.61 -4.57
N ALA A 166 16.16 -12.40 -4.56
CA ALA A 166 16.78 -11.14 -5.01
C ALA A 166 16.44 -10.85 -6.48
N ALA A 167 16.62 -11.82 -7.38
CA ALA A 167 16.29 -11.63 -8.80
C ALA A 167 14.80 -11.34 -9.02
N LYS A 168 13.91 -12.03 -8.30
CA LYS A 168 12.45 -11.88 -8.42
C LYS A 168 11.95 -10.54 -7.89
N MET A 169 12.49 -10.03 -6.79
CA MET A 169 12.22 -8.65 -6.35
C MET A 169 12.86 -7.61 -7.26
N GLY A 170 14.04 -7.89 -7.83
CA GLY A 170 14.64 -7.04 -8.85
C GLY A 170 13.73 -6.83 -10.06
N LEU A 171 12.95 -7.85 -10.44
CA LEU A 171 11.95 -7.73 -11.51
C LEU A 171 10.78 -6.81 -11.15
N VAL A 172 10.37 -6.74 -9.88
CA VAL A 172 9.38 -5.76 -9.41
C VAL A 172 9.94 -4.34 -9.55
N GLY A 173 11.17 -4.12 -9.12
CA GLY A 173 11.86 -2.83 -9.29
C GLY A 173 12.01 -2.42 -10.75
N LEU A 174 12.38 -3.36 -11.63
CA LEU A 174 12.44 -3.13 -13.08
C LEU A 174 11.06 -2.77 -13.65
N ALA A 175 10.02 -3.52 -13.29
CA ALA A 175 8.65 -3.28 -13.77
C ALA A 175 8.15 -1.88 -13.41
N ASN A 176 8.43 -1.41 -12.19
CA ASN A 176 8.02 -0.08 -11.72
C ASN A 176 8.51 1.03 -12.64
N THR A 177 9.80 1.00 -13.01
CA THR A 177 10.37 2.02 -13.89
C THR A 177 9.87 1.87 -15.33
N VAL A 178 9.78 0.64 -15.86
CA VAL A 178 9.26 0.39 -17.21
C VAL A 178 7.82 0.87 -17.35
N ALA A 179 6.98 0.67 -16.32
CA ALA A 179 5.60 1.15 -16.30
C ALA A 179 5.52 2.68 -16.39
N ILE A 180 6.37 3.40 -15.66
CA ILE A 180 6.44 4.88 -15.67
C ILE A 180 6.92 5.39 -17.03
N GLU A 181 8.03 4.84 -17.56
CA GLU A 181 8.60 5.27 -18.84
C GLU A 181 7.65 4.99 -20.02
N GLY A 182 6.83 3.94 -19.90
CA GLY A 182 5.95 3.46 -20.97
C GLY A 182 4.58 4.15 -21.04
N GLN A 183 4.15 4.76 -19.93
CA GLN A 183 2.79 5.28 -19.76
C GLN A 183 2.36 6.22 -20.88
N LYS A 184 3.23 7.16 -21.29
CA LYS A 184 2.93 8.16 -22.34
C LYS A 184 2.76 7.54 -23.73
N ASN A 185 3.24 6.33 -23.95
CA ASN A 185 3.20 5.62 -25.23
C ASN A 185 2.27 4.40 -25.19
N ASN A 186 1.35 4.31 -24.21
CA ASN A 186 0.43 3.16 -24.04
C ASN A 186 1.18 1.82 -23.99
N ILE A 187 2.34 1.84 -23.33
CA ILE A 187 3.12 0.65 -22.99
C ILE A 187 2.89 0.37 -21.52
N HIS A 188 2.21 -0.73 -21.21
CA HIS A 188 1.96 -1.12 -19.82
C HIS A 188 2.92 -2.23 -19.42
N CYS A 189 3.42 -2.16 -18.18
CA CYS A 189 4.24 -3.20 -17.58
C CYS A 189 3.63 -3.61 -16.24
N ASN A 190 3.25 -4.87 -16.11
CA ASN A 190 2.68 -5.42 -14.88
C ASN A 190 3.51 -6.63 -14.40
N VAL A 191 3.37 -6.98 -13.12
CA VAL A 191 4.04 -8.12 -12.51
C VAL A 191 3.01 -9.21 -12.23
N ILE A 192 3.30 -10.42 -12.68
CA ILE A 192 2.58 -11.63 -12.24
C ILE A 192 3.39 -12.32 -11.13
N ILE A 193 2.72 -12.73 -10.07
CA ILE A 193 3.26 -13.48 -8.94
C ILE A 193 2.53 -14.82 -8.91
N PRO A 194 2.99 -15.79 -9.72
CA PRO A 194 2.33 -17.08 -9.79
C PRO A 194 2.67 -17.92 -8.56
N THR A 195 1.66 -18.58 -7.99
CA THR A 195 1.85 -19.69 -7.05
C THR A 195 1.49 -20.98 -7.77
N ALA A 196 2.48 -21.85 -8.01
CA ALA A 196 2.28 -23.11 -8.73
C ALA A 196 2.95 -24.25 -7.96
N ALA A 197 2.37 -25.45 -8.05
CA ALA A 197 2.96 -26.65 -7.47
C ALA A 197 4.23 -27.00 -8.23
N SER A 198 5.27 -27.35 -7.48
CA SER A 198 6.48 -27.96 -8.04
C SER A 198 6.44 -29.47 -7.83
N ARG A 199 7.24 -30.22 -8.58
CA ARG A 199 7.45 -31.66 -8.32
C ARG A 199 7.99 -31.92 -6.91
N MET A 200 8.62 -30.93 -6.26
CA MET A 200 9.14 -31.05 -4.89
C MET A 200 8.06 -30.86 -3.81
N THR A 201 6.86 -30.41 -4.18
CA THR A 201 5.76 -30.14 -3.23
C THR A 201 4.64 -31.18 -3.28
N GLU A 202 4.77 -32.21 -4.13
CA GLU A 202 3.77 -33.25 -4.36
C GLU A 202 3.45 -34.07 -3.10
N ASP A 203 4.47 -34.44 -2.31
CA ASP A 203 4.29 -35.22 -1.08
C ASP A 203 3.97 -34.38 0.18
N ILE A 204 3.91 -33.05 0.05
CA ILE A 204 3.76 -32.11 1.18
C ILE A 204 2.38 -31.45 1.18
N LEU A 205 1.83 -31.16 -0.01
CA LEU A 205 0.58 -30.43 -0.15
C LEU A 205 -0.61 -31.39 -0.09
N PRO A 206 -1.75 -30.99 0.50
CA PRO A 206 -3.00 -31.72 0.36
C PRO A 206 -3.38 -31.91 -1.12
N ASP A 207 -3.92 -33.07 -1.49
CA ASP A 207 -4.26 -33.43 -2.87
C ASP A 207 -5.07 -32.35 -3.61
N ILE A 208 -6.06 -31.76 -2.94
CA ILE A 208 -6.89 -30.69 -3.51
C ILE A 208 -6.04 -29.50 -3.96
N LEU A 209 -5.07 -29.09 -3.14
CA LEU A 209 -4.22 -27.95 -3.45
C LEU A 209 -3.28 -28.29 -4.60
N PHE A 210 -2.64 -29.46 -4.58
CA PHE A 210 -1.75 -29.89 -5.67
C PHE A 210 -2.49 -30.02 -7.03
N ASN A 211 -3.74 -30.51 -6.99
CA ASN A 211 -4.57 -30.66 -8.19
C ASN A 211 -5.10 -29.35 -8.76
N GLU A 212 -5.26 -28.30 -7.94
CA GLU A 212 -5.71 -26.99 -8.41
C GLU A 212 -4.55 -26.03 -8.75
N LEU A 213 -3.31 -26.36 -8.36
CA LEU A 213 -2.13 -25.55 -8.72
C LEU A 213 -1.65 -25.81 -10.17
N LYS A 214 -2.58 -25.70 -11.13
CA LYS A 214 -2.31 -25.92 -12.56
C LYS A 214 -1.99 -24.61 -13.30
N PRO A 215 -0.97 -24.59 -14.17
CA PRO A 215 -0.57 -23.39 -14.91
C PRO A 215 -1.70 -22.74 -15.75
N HIS A 216 -2.63 -23.54 -16.28
CA HIS A 216 -3.72 -23.04 -17.12
C HIS A 216 -4.73 -22.17 -16.35
N LEU A 217 -4.74 -22.24 -15.01
CA LEU A 217 -5.60 -21.41 -14.17
C LEU A 217 -5.00 -20.02 -13.91
N ILE A 218 -3.71 -19.82 -14.21
CA ILE A 218 -3.02 -18.51 -14.10
C ILE A 218 -3.01 -17.80 -15.45
N ALA A 219 -2.95 -18.54 -16.56
CA ALA A 219 -2.89 -18.00 -17.91
C ALA A 219 -3.96 -16.93 -18.25
N PRO A 220 -5.23 -17.06 -17.84
CA PRO A 220 -6.24 -16.04 -18.10
C PRO A 220 -5.90 -14.67 -17.50
N VAL A 221 -5.26 -14.62 -16.33
CA VAL A 221 -4.85 -13.36 -15.68
C VAL A 221 -3.78 -12.66 -16.50
N VAL A 222 -2.73 -13.40 -16.90
CA VAL A 222 -1.64 -12.88 -17.75
C VAL A 222 -2.19 -12.39 -19.08
N VAL A 223 -3.05 -13.18 -19.73
CA VAL A 223 -3.67 -12.82 -21.01
C VAL A 223 -4.53 -11.56 -20.86
N TYR A 224 -5.33 -11.43 -19.80
CA TYR A 224 -6.10 -10.21 -19.55
C TYR A 224 -5.20 -8.98 -19.34
N LEU A 225 -4.14 -9.10 -18.54
CA LEU A 225 -3.16 -8.01 -18.33
C LEU A 225 -2.49 -7.55 -19.64
N CYS A 226 -2.44 -8.44 -20.65
CA CYS A 226 -1.91 -8.13 -21.97
C CYS A 226 -2.96 -7.69 -23.00
N HIS A 227 -4.24 -7.62 -22.65
CA HIS A 227 -5.29 -7.21 -23.57
C HIS A 227 -5.33 -5.68 -23.74
N GLU A 228 -5.79 -5.19 -24.89
CA GLU A 228 -5.83 -3.76 -25.20
C GLU A 228 -6.81 -2.96 -24.32
N SER A 229 -7.86 -3.64 -23.83
CA SER A 229 -8.85 -3.05 -22.91
C SER A 229 -8.32 -2.91 -21.48
N CYS A 230 -7.27 -3.66 -21.11
CA CYS A 230 -6.70 -3.60 -19.77
C CYS A 230 -6.01 -2.24 -19.56
N LYS A 231 -6.35 -1.57 -18.45
CA LYS A 231 -5.82 -0.26 -18.08
C LYS A 231 -4.79 -0.33 -16.96
N ASP A 232 -4.58 -1.49 -16.36
CA ASP A 232 -3.55 -1.71 -15.35
C ASP A 232 -2.15 -1.47 -15.93
N ASN A 233 -1.37 -0.70 -15.18
CA ASN A 233 0.04 -0.43 -15.43
C ASN A 233 0.75 -0.28 -14.08
N GLY A 234 1.87 -0.96 -13.88
CA GLY A 234 2.57 -1.01 -12.59
C GLY A 234 1.87 -1.86 -11.52
N SER A 235 0.91 -2.72 -11.89
CA SER A 235 0.19 -3.58 -10.95
C SER A 235 0.98 -4.86 -10.64
N TYR A 236 0.92 -5.32 -9.38
CA TYR A 236 1.43 -6.63 -8.95
C TYR A 236 0.25 -7.56 -8.66
N ILE A 237 0.12 -8.62 -9.45
CA ILE A 237 -1.01 -9.54 -9.36
C ILE A 237 -0.51 -10.91 -8.93
N GLU A 238 -0.94 -11.37 -7.75
CA GLU A 238 -0.77 -12.76 -7.33
C GLU A 238 -1.89 -13.61 -7.93
N SER A 239 -1.58 -14.81 -8.41
CA SER A 239 -2.60 -15.72 -8.92
C SER A 239 -2.20 -17.19 -8.83
N ALA A 240 -3.18 -18.03 -8.47
CA ALA A 240 -3.10 -19.48 -8.41
C ALA A 240 -4.50 -20.08 -8.25
N ALA A 241 -4.71 -21.34 -8.68
CA ALA A 241 -5.94 -22.11 -8.39
C ALA A 241 -7.26 -21.38 -8.73
N GLY A 242 -7.28 -20.56 -9.79
CA GLY A 242 -8.47 -19.79 -10.18
C GLY A 242 -8.76 -18.57 -9.29
N TRP A 243 -7.84 -18.21 -8.39
CA TRP A 243 -7.88 -17.02 -7.57
C TRP A 243 -6.79 -16.02 -7.99
N ALA A 244 -7.07 -14.73 -7.77
CA ALA A 244 -6.09 -13.67 -7.94
C ALA A 244 -6.35 -12.51 -6.97
N THR A 245 -5.28 -11.81 -6.59
CA THR A 245 -5.35 -10.57 -5.81
C THR A 245 -4.29 -9.57 -6.28
N LYS A 246 -4.43 -8.31 -5.86
CA LYS A 246 -3.43 -7.26 -6.08
C LYS A 246 -2.60 -7.06 -4.82
N LEU A 247 -1.28 -6.97 -4.98
CA LEU A 247 -0.35 -6.53 -3.94
C LEU A 247 0.07 -5.09 -4.18
N ASN A 248 0.31 -4.34 -3.11
CA ASN A 248 0.95 -3.02 -3.14
C ASN A 248 1.77 -2.76 -1.87
N ILE A 249 2.64 -1.76 -1.93
CA ILE A 249 3.44 -1.33 -0.77
C ILE A 249 2.66 -0.23 -0.03
N VAL A 250 2.55 -0.35 1.29
CA VAL A 250 2.01 0.69 2.17
C VAL A 250 3.10 1.23 3.09
N ARG A 251 2.97 2.50 3.48
CA ARG A 251 3.89 3.20 4.39
C ARG A 251 3.12 3.68 5.62
N GLY A 252 3.62 3.37 6.81
CA GLY A 252 3.07 3.90 8.07
C GLY A 252 3.18 5.42 8.17
N LYS A 253 2.47 6.01 9.13
CA LYS A 253 2.52 7.46 9.42
C LYS A 253 3.92 7.90 9.84
N GLY A 254 4.64 7.03 10.55
CA GLY A 254 5.97 7.30 11.08
C GLY A 254 5.97 8.31 12.22
N CYS A 255 7.17 8.76 12.61
CA CYS A 255 7.35 9.71 13.72
C CYS A 255 8.58 10.60 13.47
N VAL A 256 8.52 11.86 13.90
CA VAL A 256 9.67 12.77 13.88
C VAL A 256 10.65 12.39 14.99
N LEU A 257 11.95 12.38 14.67
CA LEU A 257 13.00 11.87 15.56
C LEU A 257 13.77 12.97 16.30
N ARG A 258 13.25 14.20 16.31
CA ARG A 258 13.81 15.36 17.00
C ARG A 258 12.70 16.34 17.38
N THR A 259 12.92 17.14 18.40
CA THR A 259 11.90 18.05 18.97
C THR A 259 11.91 19.44 18.34
N SER A 260 13.00 19.82 17.65
CA SER A 260 13.15 21.10 16.97
C SER A 260 13.97 20.96 15.68
N ILE A 261 13.76 21.88 14.73
CA ILE A 261 14.59 22.00 13.53
C ILE A 261 16.04 22.36 13.87
N ASP A 262 16.25 23.09 14.96
CA ASP A 262 17.56 23.53 15.46
C ASP A 262 18.28 22.45 16.26
N GLN A 263 17.57 21.38 16.64
CA GLN A 263 18.19 20.20 17.22
C GLN A 263 18.98 19.48 16.11
N THR A 264 20.30 19.64 16.18
CA THR A 264 21.25 19.09 15.19
C THR A 264 21.48 17.59 15.34
N ASN A 265 21.31 17.05 16.56
CA ASN A 265 21.57 15.65 16.86
C ASN A 265 20.27 14.89 17.15
N THR A 266 20.02 13.82 16.40
CA THR A 266 19.07 12.76 16.74
C THR A 266 19.83 11.64 17.43
N THR A 267 19.42 11.21 18.62
CA THR A 267 20.11 10.14 19.36
C THR A 267 19.40 8.80 19.19
N PRO A 268 20.14 7.66 19.21
CA PRO A 268 19.53 6.33 19.21
C PRO A 268 18.52 6.10 20.35
N GLU A 269 18.75 6.69 21.53
CA GLU A 269 17.87 6.57 22.69
C GLU A 269 16.52 7.24 22.44
N TYR A 270 16.50 8.39 21.75
CA TYR A 270 15.24 9.02 21.34
C TYR A 270 14.52 8.18 20.29
N VAL A 271 15.25 7.61 19.32
CA VAL A 271 14.67 6.69 18.33
C VAL A 271 14.03 5.47 19.02
N GLN A 272 14.71 4.90 20.02
CA GLN A 272 14.19 3.80 20.83
C GLN A 272 12.91 4.21 21.58
N SER A 273 12.89 5.40 22.20
CA SER A 273 11.75 5.86 23.01
C SER A 273 10.49 6.09 22.18
N VAL A 274 10.62 6.38 20.88
CA VAL A 274 9.49 6.57 19.94
C VAL A 274 9.33 5.42 18.93
N TRP A 275 10.05 4.31 19.08
CA TRP A 275 10.08 3.23 18.08
C TRP A 275 8.71 2.60 17.80
N ALA A 276 7.87 2.49 18.83
CA ALA A 276 6.49 2.01 18.68
C ALA A 276 5.67 2.90 17.73
N LYS A 277 5.90 4.22 17.73
CA LYS A 277 5.25 5.15 16.79
C LYS A 277 5.80 5.06 15.38
N ILE A 278 7.11 4.79 15.23
CA ILE A 278 7.76 4.64 13.92
C ILE A 278 7.20 3.41 13.18
N THR A 279 6.94 2.34 13.92
CA THR A 279 6.54 1.03 13.39
C THR A 279 5.03 0.80 13.39
N ASP A 280 4.25 1.78 13.83
CA ASP A 280 2.78 1.71 13.80
C ASP A 280 2.27 1.78 12.35
N MET A 281 1.49 0.76 11.98
CA MET A 281 0.91 0.58 10.64
C MET A 281 -0.61 0.75 10.63
N THR A 282 -1.23 1.17 11.75
CA THR A 282 -2.69 1.30 11.89
C THR A 282 -3.29 2.22 10.81
N ASP A 283 -2.62 3.34 10.52
CA ASP A 283 -3.02 4.31 9.50
C ASP A 283 -2.12 4.28 8.25
N ALA A 284 -1.55 3.11 7.92
CA ALA A 284 -0.66 2.98 6.77
C ALA A 284 -1.38 3.31 5.45
N LYS A 285 -0.67 4.02 4.56
CA LYS A 285 -1.20 4.46 3.26
C LYS A 285 -0.36 3.93 2.11
N HIS A 286 -1.02 3.59 1.00
CA HIS A 286 -0.32 3.39 -0.25
C HIS A 286 0.12 4.74 -0.83
N LEU A 287 1.33 4.78 -1.39
CA LEU A 287 1.83 5.92 -2.15
C LEU A 287 2.07 5.46 -3.59
N ASP A 288 1.48 6.19 -4.54
CA ASP A 288 1.52 5.86 -5.96
C ASP A 288 2.86 6.25 -6.61
N THR A 289 3.53 7.26 -6.06
CA THR A 289 4.75 7.83 -6.67
C THR A 289 5.81 8.20 -5.65
N ILE A 290 7.07 8.22 -6.10
CA ILE A 290 8.19 8.77 -5.33
C ILE A 290 8.00 10.26 -5.00
N GLY A 291 7.27 11.01 -5.83
CA GLY A 291 6.96 12.42 -5.59
C GLY A 291 6.10 12.62 -4.33
N GLN A 292 5.06 11.81 -4.14
CA GLN A 292 4.24 11.83 -2.92
C GLN A 292 5.08 11.48 -1.67
N ALA A 293 5.96 10.48 -1.78
CA ALA A 293 6.84 10.08 -0.68
C ALA A 293 7.78 11.21 -0.24
N SER A 294 8.37 11.94 -1.19
CA SER A 294 9.24 13.09 -0.92
C SER A 294 8.44 14.31 -0.43
N GLY A 295 7.27 14.59 -1.00
CA GLY A 295 6.41 15.70 -0.62
C GLY A 295 5.99 15.65 0.85
N SER A 296 5.59 14.48 1.33
CA SER A 296 5.23 14.30 2.75
C SER A 296 6.38 14.59 3.74
N LEU A 297 7.64 14.46 3.32
CA LEU A 297 8.78 14.78 4.19
C LEU A 297 8.94 16.30 4.36
N LEU A 298 8.63 17.07 3.30
CA LEU A 298 8.63 18.53 3.36
C LEU A 298 7.58 19.03 4.36
N GLU A 299 6.35 18.49 4.30
CA GLU A 299 5.28 18.82 5.23
C GLU A 299 5.69 18.56 6.70
N VAL A 300 6.38 17.45 6.95
CA VAL A 300 6.93 17.13 8.29
C VAL A 300 7.96 18.18 8.74
N LEU A 301 8.83 18.63 7.85
CA LEU A 301 9.86 19.64 8.17
C LEU A 301 9.25 21.02 8.38
N GLU A 302 8.21 21.39 7.63
CA GLU A 302 7.47 22.64 7.82
C GLU A 302 6.78 22.65 9.19
N LYS A 303 6.06 21.57 9.54
CA LYS A 303 5.46 21.40 10.87
C LYS A 303 6.52 21.50 11.99
N LEU A 304 7.70 20.92 11.80
CA LEU A 304 8.80 20.99 12.76
C LEU A 304 9.37 22.42 12.90
N LYS A 305 9.49 23.15 11.79
CA LYS A 305 10.02 24.53 11.76
C LYS A 305 9.06 25.53 12.42
N GLU A 306 7.76 25.33 12.30
CA GLU A 306 6.74 26.20 12.88
C GLU A 306 6.63 26.08 14.41
N GLY A 307 7.42 25.20 15.05
CA GLY A 307 7.39 25.02 16.51
C GLY A 307 6.11 24.34 17.00
N LYS A 308 5.36 23.68 16.11
CA LYS A 308 4.12 22.96 16.42
C LYS A 308 4.36 21.64 17.19
N PHE A 309 5.57 21.40 17.70
CA PHE A 309 5.85 20.26 18.58
C PHE A 309 5.57 20.64 20.03
N GLY A 310 4.55 20.00 20.59
CA GLY A 310 3.80 20.43 21.77
C GLY A 310 2.30 20.49 21.49
N GLU A 311 1.93 20.51 20.20
CA GLU A 311 0.58 20.25 19.72
C GLU A 311 0.41 18.75 19.45
N TYR A 312 -0.63 18.17 20.01
CA TYR A 312 -1.02 16.78 19.83
C TYR A 312 -2.07 16.73 18.73
N GLU A 313 -1.94 15.78 17.81
CA GLU A 313 -2.84 15.63 16.66
C GLU A 313 -3.44 14.22 16.68
N ASP A 314 -4.77 14.13 16.62
CA ASP A 314 -5.51 12.87 16.53
C ASP A 314 -6.64 12.99 15.50
N THR A 315 -7.09 11.85 15.00
CA THR A 315 -8.12 11.74 13.98
C THR A 315 -9.38 11.13 14.57
N PHE A 316 -10.52 11.77 14.36
CA PHE A 316 -11.81 11.32 14.87
C PHE A 316 -12.78 11.04 13.72
N LYS A 317 -13.11 9.77 13.51
CA LYS A 317 -14.07 9.34 12.48
C LYS A 317 -15.45 9.16 13.07
N PHE A 318 -16.46 9.66 12.39
CA PHE A 318 -17.85 9.49 12.80
C PHE A 318 -18.81 9.41 11.62
N SER A 319 -19.98 8.85 11.90
CA SER A 319 -21.09 8.66 10.99
C SER A 319 -22.41 9.06 11.67
N ASN A 320 -23.50 9.03 10.90
CA ASN A 320 -24.85 9.22 11.42
C ASN A 320 -25.16 8.30 12.63
N LYS A 321 -24.66 7.06 12.62
CA LYS A 321 -24.78 6.10 13.73
C LYS A 321 -24.22 6.67 15.03
N ASP A 322 -23.05 7.29 14.98
CA ASP A 322 -22.37 7.81 16.16
C ASP A 322 -23.10 9.03 16.73
N LEU A 323 -23.66 9.87 15.85
CA LEU A 323 -24.49 11.01 16.23
C LEU A 323 -25.78 10.57 16.93
N ILE A 324 -26.47 9.57 16.37
CA ILE A 324 -27.71 9.04 16.94
C ILE A 324 -27.43 8.39 18.30
N LEU A 325 -26.36 7.59 18.41
CA LEU A 325 -25.97 6.95 19.68
C LEU A 325 -25.64 7.99 20.75
N TYR A 326 -24.95 9.07 20.40
CA TYR A 326 -24.70 10.16 21.33
C TYR A 326 -25.98 10.86 21.76
N ALA A 327 -26.87 11.19 20.82
CA ALA A 327 -28.13 11.85 21.11
C ALA A 327 -29.00 11.02 22.08
N LEU A 328 -29.11 9.70 21.84
CA LEU A 328 -29.75 8.77 22.77
C LEU A 328 -29.04 8.76 24.14
N GLY A 329 -27.71 8.77 24.15
CA GLY A 329 -26.90 8.76 25.37
C GLY A 329 -27.12 9.99 26.27
N ILE A 330 -27.48 11.13 25.70
CA ILE A 330 -27.78 12.37 26.43
C ILE A 330 -29.29 12.63 26.62
N GLY A 331 -30.13 11.64 26.31
CA GLY A 331 -31.55 11.64 26.67
C GLY A 331 -32.52 12.05 25.55
N ALA A 332 -32.06 12.25 24.32
CA ALA A 332 -32.97 12.43 23.19
C ALA A 332 -33.86 11.18 23.02
N SER A 333 -35.13 11.37 22.70
CA SER A 333 -36.09 10.27 22.64
C SER A 333 -37.06 10.41 21.49
N VAL A 334 -37.37 9.28 20.82
CA VAL A 334 -38.44 9.21 19.81
C VAL A 334 -39.83 9.56 20.36
N LYS A 335 -39.99 9.66 21.69
CA LYS A 335 -41.21 10.15 22.34
C LYS A 335 -41.40 11.67 22.19
N ASN A 336 -40.33 12.41 21.92
CA ASN A 336 -40.35 13.84 21.63
C ASN A 336 -40.17 14.02 20.13
N GLU A 337 -41.22 14.49 19.44
CA GLU A 337 -41.20 14.65 17.97
C GLU A 337 -40.05 15.55 17.51
N ASN A 338 -39.66 16.55 18.31
CA ASN A 338 -38.57 17.46 17.99
C ASN A 338 -37.18 16.79 17.98
N ASP A 339 -37.05 15.62 18.59
CA ASP A 339 -35.79 14.88 18.67
C ASP A 339 -35.56 13.97 17.45
N LEU A 340 -36.57 13.73 16.62
CA LEU A 340 -36.45 12.85 15.45
C LEU A 340 -35.35 13.30 14.48
N LYS A 341 -35.13 14.61 14.35
CA LYS A 341 -34.03 15.18 13.55
C LYS A 341 -32.62 14.84 14.06
N PHE A 342 -32.49 14.33 15.28
CA PHE A 342 -31.22 13.85 15.83
C PHE A 342 -31.13 12.32 15.87
N LEU A 343 -32.25 11.62 15.62
CA LEU A 343 -32.40 10.18 15.85
C LEU A 343 -32.66 9.37 14.58
N TYR A 344 -32.89 10.03 13.44
CA TYR A 344 -33.17 9.38 12.16
C TYR A 344 -32.42 10.04 11.00
N GLU A 345 -31.51 9.29 10.39
CA GLU A 345 -30.58 9.78 9.37
C GLU A 345 -31.26 10.22 8.06
N ASN A 346 -32.46 9.73 7.76
CA ASN A 346 -33.24 10.20 6.60
C ASN A 346 -34.25 11.31 6.94
N HIS A 347 -34.20 11.85 8.16
CA HIS A 347 -34.97 13.05 8.48
C HIS A 347 -34.47 14.22 7.60
N PRO A 348 -35.35 15.06 7.01
CA PRO A 348 -34.93 16.15 6.12
C PRO A 348 -33.95 17.15 6.76
N GLU A 349 -34.06 17.30 8.08
CA GLU A 349 -33.21 18.17 8.90
C GLU A 349 -32.24 17.39 9.80
N PHE A 350 -31.85 16.18 9.37
CA PHE A 350 -30.94 15.35 10.15
C PHE A 350 -29.67 16.12 10.50
N SER A 351 -29.38 16.25 11.79
CA SER A 351 -28.27 17.04 12.31
C SER A 351 -27.71 16.41 13.57
N ALA A 352 -26.50 16.83 13.95
CA ALA A 352 -25.93 16.46 15.24
C ALA A 352 -26.47 17.37 16.35
N ILE A 353 -26.62 16.85 17.56
CA ILE A 353 -26.65 17.72 18.74
C ILE A 353 -25.24 18.32 18.90
N PRO A 354 -25.06 19.67 18.88
CA PRO A 354 -23.73 20.28 18.72
C PRO A 354 -22.70 19.87 19.78
N SER A 355 -23.14 19.53 20.99
CA SER A 355 -22.27 19.04 22.06
C SER A 355 -21.55 17.73 21.73
N TYR A 356 -21.99 16.97 20.71
CA TYR A 356 -21.26 15.82 20.18
C TYR A 356 -19.80 16.15 19.88
N PHE A 357 -19.54 17.35 19.36
CA PHE A 357 -18.20 17.77 18.92
C PHE A 357 -17.29 18.21 20.07
N VAL A 358 -17.70 17.99 21.32
CA VAL A 358 -16.75 17.95 22.44
C VAL A 358 -15.84 16.72 22.37
N LEU A 359 -16.35 15.61 21.79
CA LEU A 359 -15.69 14.30 21.80
C LEU A 359 -14.31 14.28 21.13
N PRO A 360 -14.07 14.89 19.95
CA PRO A 360 -12.74 14.88 19.33
C PRO A 360 -11.65 15.48 20.22
N GLY A 361 -11.92 16.66 20.82
CA GLY A 361 -10.99 17.33 21.74
C GLY A 361 -10.79 16.56 23.05
N LEU A 362 -11.88 16.01 23.60
CA LEU A 362 -11.82 15.18 24.81
C LEU A 362 -11.02 13.89 24.57
N MET A 363 -11.28 13.20 23.46
CA MET A 363 -10.58 11.97 23.09
C MET A 363 -9.09 12.24 22.91
N LEU A 364 -8.71 13.29 22.17
CA LEU A 364 -7.30 13.69 22.05
C LEU A 364 -6.63 13.86 23.42
N CYS A 365 -7.32 14.50 24.38
CA CYS A 365 -6.78 14.70 25.73
C CYS A 365 -6.63 13.40 26.54
N MET A 366 -7.42 12.37 26.23
CA MET A 366 -7.42 11.09 26.94
C MET A 366 -6.53 10.03 26.28
N THR A 367 -6.40 10.06 24.95
CA THR A 367 -5.62 9.10 24.16
C THR A 367 -4.15 9.50 24.05
N THR A 368 -3.83 10.75 24.35
CA THR A 368 -2.46 11.28 24.31
C THR A 368 -1.95 11.68 25.70
N ASP A 369 -0.64 11.85 25.83
CA ASP A 369 0.00 12.30 27.08
C ASP A 369 0.02 13.83 27.23
N ILE A 370 -0.90 14.55 26.57
CA ILE A 370 -0.95 16.02 26.60
C ILE A 370 -1.05 16.58 28.02
N VAL A 371 -1.83 15.93 28.89
CA VAL A 371 -1.99 16.34 30.28
C VAL A 371 -0.77 15.95 31.12
N GLY A 372 -0.23 14.73 30.96
CA GLY A 372 0.91 14.25 31.74
C GLY A 372 2.21 14.99 31.41
N SER A 373 2.45 15.27 30.12
CA SER A 373 3.59 16.06 29.62
C SER A 373 3.60 17.51 30.12
N ALA A 374 2.45 18.04 30.54
CA ALA A 374 2.34 19.38 31.10
C ALA A 374 2.87 19.47 32.55
N LEU A 375 3.01 18.34 33.24
CA LEU A 375 3.37 18.31 34.66
C LEU A 375 4.89 18.28 34.86
N PRO A 376 5.44 19.01 35.85
CA PRO A 376 6.88 18.99 36.15
C PRO A 376 7.43 17.61 36.51
N SER A 377 6.59 16.73 37.05
CA SER A 377 6.94 15.35 37.41
C SER A 377 6.81 14.36 36.23
N GLY A 378 6.22 14.78 35.11
CA GLY A 378 6.01 13.96 33.91
C GLY A 378 5.12 12.73 34.12
N LYS A 379 4.31 12.70 35.19
CA LYS A 379 3.46 11.54 35.53
C LYS A 379 2.05 11.99 35.91
N ALA A 380 1.09 11.65 35.07
CA ALA A 380 -0.33 11.64 35.42
C ALA A 380 -0.90 10.23 35.20
N HIS A 381 -1.49 9.64 36.22
CA HIS A 381 -2.27 8.41 36.08
C HIS A 381 -3.73 8.77 35.86
N LEU A 382 -4.40 8.09 34.91
CA LEU A 382 -5.82 8.32 34.62
C LEU A 382 -6.72 8.27 35.87
N SER A 383 -6.36 7.44 36.87
CA SER A 383 -7.09 7.33 38.14
C SER A 383 -7.12 8.60 38.97
N ASN A 384 -6.22 9.55 38.71
CA ASN A 384 -6.06 10.78 39.50
C ASN A 384 -6.43 12.03 38.70
N ILE A 385 -6.94 11.87 37.47
CA ILE A 385 -7.36 12.96 36.60
C ILE A 385 -8.88 13.12 36.73
N LEU A 386 -9.30 14.32 37.12
CA LEU A 386 -10.69 14.74 37.13
C LEU A 386 -10.90 15.76 36.02
N HIS A 387 -11.83 15.50 35.11
CA HIS A 387 -12.30 16.52 34.19
C HIS A 387 -13.05 17.60 35.00
N GLY A 388 -12.57 18.84 34.91
CA GLY A 388 -13.08 19.95 35.71
C GLY A 388 -14.11 20.79 34.95
N GLU A 389 -13.63 21.51 33.95
CA GLU A 389 -14.41 22.51 33.22
C GLU A 389 -14.32 22.27 31.71
N GLN A 390 -15.37 22.66 31.00
CA GLN A 390 -15.50 22.47 29.56
C GLN A 390 -16.08 23.74 28.90
N TYR A 391 -15.38 24.21 27.87
CA TYR A 391 -15.85 25.22 26.92
C TYR A 391 -15.89 24.59 25.52
N LEU A 392 -16.94 24.89 24.77
CA LEU A 392 -17.14 24.42 23.40
C LEU A 392 -17.72 25.57 22.57
N GLU A 393 -17.10 25.84 21.42
CA GLU A 393 -17.52 26.84 20.46
C GLU A 393 -17.65 26.19 19.09
N ILE A 394 -18.84 26.29 18.50
CA ILE A 394 -19.09 25.88 17.12
C ILE A 394 -18.78 27.07 16.22
N CYS A 395 -17.81 26.90 15.33
CA CYS A 395 -17.29 27.97 14.48
C CYS A 395 -17.91 28.00 13.07
N ASP A 396 -18.43 26.85 12.60
CA ASP A 396 -18.96 26.68 11.23
C ASP A 396 -20.02 25.57 11.20
N ASP A 397 -20.63 25.35 10.04
CA ASP A 397 -21.62 24.31 9.80
C ASP A 397 -21.03 22.91 10.00
N ILE A 398 -21.74 22.11 10.80
CA ILE A 398 -21.30 20.81 11.27
C ILE A 398 -21.73 19.70 10.30
N PRO A 399 -20.81 18.82 9.85
CA PRO A 399 -21.16 17.68 9.00
C PRO A 399 -21.84 16.57 9.80
N THR A 400 -22.63 15.73 9.12
CA THR A 400 -23.33 14.57 9.71
C THR A 400 -22.52 13.26 9.64
N SER A 401 -21.37 13.29 8.97
CA SER A 401 -20.38 12.21 8.93
C SER A 401 -19.05 12.76 8.42
N GLY A 402 -17.94 12.11 8.73
CA GLY A 402 -16.65 12.42 8.14
C GLY A 402 -15.46 12.01 9.01
N THR A 403 -14.28 12.42 8.57
CA THR A 403 -13.03 12.31 9.32
C THR A 403 -12.61 13.69 9.79
N LEU A 404 -12.48 13.88 11.09
CA LEU A 404 -12.03 15.14 11.68
C LEU A 404 -10.57 15.04 12.09
N THR A 405 -9.84 16.14 11.94
CA THR A 405 -8.49 16.29 12.51
C THR A 405 -8.58 17.24 13.69
N THR A 406 -8.11 16.81 14.86
CA THR A 406 -8.09 17.68 16.05
C THR A 406 -6.66 17.93 16.48
N ILE A 407 -6.33 19.19 16.70
CA ILE A 407 -5.03 19.66 17.15
C ILE A 407 -5.19 20.23 18.56
N GLY A 408 -4.42 19.77 19.52
CA GLY A 408 -4.54 20.15 20.92
C GLY A 408 -3.23 20.61 21.53
N LYS A 409 -3.28 21.61 22.41
CA LYS A 409 -2.11 22.14 23.11
C LYS A 409 -2.41 22.47 24.55
N VAL A 410 -1.42 22.27 25.42
CA VAL A 410 -1.46 22.77 26.79
C VAL A 410 -1.48 24.29 26.72
N PHE A 411 -2.56 24.90 27.20
CA PHE A 411 -2.76 26.34 27.24
C PHE A 411 -2.28 26.92 28.57
N ASP A 412 -2.58 26.25 29.69
CA ASP A 412 -2.18 26.72 31.01
C ASP A 412 -1.91 25.56 32.00
N VAL A 413 -1.04 25.80 32.99
CA VAL A 413 -0.79 24.89 34.11
C VAL A 413 -0.72 25.70 35.41
N MET A 414 -1.54 25.32 36.39
CA MET A 414 -1.63 25.98 37.69
C MET A 414 -1.36 25.01 38.83
N ASP A 415 -0.70 25.50 39.88
CA ASP A 415 -0.51 24.80 41.15
C ASP A 415 -1.65 25.18 42.10
N LYS A 416 -2.44 24.18 42.51
CA LYS A 416 -3.57 24.35 43.44
C LYS A 416 -3.28 23.72 44.80
N GLY A 417 -2.00 23.52 45.14
CA GLY A 417 -1.54 22.94 46.40
C GLY A 417 -1.67 21.42 46.41
N SER A 418 -2.88 20.89 46.64
CA SER A 418 -3.11 19.44 46.67
C SER A 418 -3.18 18.78 45.28
N GLY A 419 -3.09 19.56 44.20
CA GLY A 419 -3.10 19.07 42.83
C GLY A 419 -2.67 20.14 41.82
N ALA A 420 -2.55 19.72 40.56
CA ALA A 420 -2.33 20.62 39.42
C ALA A 420 -3.61 20.79 38.60
N LEU A 421 -3.82 21.97 38.02
CA LEU A 421 -4.88 22.20 37.04
C LEU A 421 -4.22 22.47 35.69
N VAL A 422 -4.48 21.60 34.71
CA VAL A 422 -3.98 21.72 33.34
C VAL A 422 -5.14 22.16 32.44
N VAL A 423 -4.97 23.25 31.71
CA VAL A 423 -5.93 23.76 30.73
C VAL A 423 -5.40 23.45 29.34
N THR A 424 -6.24 22.85 28.51
CA THR A 424 -5.90 22.44 27.14
C THR A 424 -6.84 23.13 26.15
N ASN A 425 -6.30 23.71 25.08
CA ASN A 425 -7.08 24.15 23.93
C ASN A 425 -7.01 23.09 22.84
N THR A 426 -8.14 22.83 22.17
CA THR A 426 -8.21 21.95 21.01
C THR A 426 -9.02 22.60 19.89
N ASP A 427 -8.49 22.53 18.67
CA ASP A 427 -9.13 23.03 17.45
C ASP A 427 -9.40 21.83 16.53
N THR A 428 -10.63 21.69 16.03
CA THR A 428 -11.06 20.56 15.20
C THR A 428 -11.46 21.00 13.81
N TYR A 429 -10.91 20.32 12.80
CA TYR A 429 -11.04 20.64 11.39
C TYR A 429 -11.67 19.49 10.60
N ASP A 430 -12.38 19.81 9.51
CA ASP A 430 -12.80 18.81 8.53
C ASP A 430 -11.67 18.42 7.55
N GLU A 431 -11.96 17.46 6.65
CA GLU A 431 -10.99 16.95 5.66
C GLU A 431 -10.48 18.03 4.67
N SER A 432 -11.21 19.14 4.53
CA SER A 432 -10.79 20.27 3.69
C SER A 432 -9.91 21.29 4.44
N GLY A 433 -9.74 21.11 5.75
CA GLY A 433 -8.99 22.02 6.62
C GLY A 433 -9.83 23.18 7.19
N ARG A 434 -11.16 23.13 7.07
CA ARG A 434 -12.05 24.16 7.64
C ARG A 434 -12.23 23.93 9.14
N LEU A 435 -12.07 24.98 9.94
CA LEU A 435 -12.24 24.94 11.40
C LEU A 435 -13.72 24.81 11.76
N LEU A 436 -14.09 23.72 12.41
CA LEU A 436 -15.46 23.46 12.84
C LEU A 436 -15.69 23.83 14.30
N VAL A 437 -14.73 23.50 15.17
CA VAL A 437 -14.93 23.58 16.63
C VAL A 437 -13.66 24.03 17.32
N LYS A 438 -13.82 24.94 18.29
CA LYS A 438 -12.82 25.21 19.33
C LYS A 438 -13.30 24.69 20.67
N ASN A 439 -12.40 24.10 21.43
CA ASN A 439 -12.68 23.53 22.74
C ASN A 439 -11.57 23.94 23.71
N GLN A 440 -11.97 24.33 24.93
CA GLN A 440 -11.04 24.48 26.05
C GLN A 440 -11.52 23.61 27.21
N SER A 441 -10.68 22.72 27.69
CA SER A 441 -10.99 21.82 28.80
C SER A 441 -9.98 21.99 29.93
N SER A 442 -10.41 21.83 31.17
CA SER A 442 -9.52 21.77 32.32
C SER A 442 -9.54 20.38 32.96
N ALA A 443 -8.35 19.90 33.33
CA ALA A 443 -8.13 18.64 34.02
C ALA A 443 -7.43 18.91 35.35
N PHE A 444 -8.02 18.45 36.46
CA PHE A 444 -7.42 18.52 37.78
C PHE A 444 -6.74 17.20 38.13
N ILE A 445 -5.44 17.25 38.41
CA ILE A 445 -4.62 16.08 38.70
C ILE A 445 -4.30 16.06 40.20
N VAL A 446 -4.95 15.15 40.91
CA VAL A 446 -4.82 15.01 42.36
C VAL A 446 -3.41 14.53 42.71
N GLY A 447 -2.76 15.22 43.67
CA GLY A 447 -1.42 14.90 44.13
C GLY A 447 -0.28 15.50 43.29
N ALA A 448 -0.60 16.15 42.16
CA ALA A 448 0.40 16.76 41.28
C ALA A 448 0.71 18.24 41.59
N GLY A 449 0.33 18.75 42.77
CA GLY A 449 0.58 20.13 43.20
C GLY A 449 1.89 20.31 43.99
N ASN A 450 2.05 21.47 44.63
CA ASN A 450 3.23 21.88 45.41
C ASN A 450 4.54 21.94 44.61
N PHE A 451 4.45 22.19 43.31
CA PHE A 451 5.60 22.40 42.42
C PHE A 451 6.00 23.88 42.32
N GLY A 452 5.35 24.76 43.07
CA GLY A 452 5.67 26.19 43.10
C GLY A 452 5.15 26.95 41.88
N GLY A 453 4.16 26.40 41.18
CA GLY A 453 3.53 27.04 40.02
C GLY A 453 2.61 28.20 40.39
N LYS A 454 2.12 28.91 39.37
CA LYS A 454 1.14 29.98 39.55
C LYS A 454 -0.21 29.42 40.03
N LYS A 455 -0.91 30.19 40.86
CA LYS A 455 -2.22 29.79 41.41
C LYS A 455 -3.41 30.31 40.61
N THR A 456 -3.22 31.39 39.85
CA THR A 456 -4.25 32.08 39.07
C THR A 456 -4.08 31.79 37.57
N PRO A 457 -5.19 31.70 36.82
CA PRO A 457 -5.13 31.45 35.38
C PRO A 457 -4.52 32.62 34.62
N ILE A 458 -3.90 32.34 33.48
CA ILE A 458 -3.49 33.39 32.54
C ILE A 458 -4.68 33.97 31.78
N LYS A 459 -4.47 35.14 31.17
CA LYS A 459 -5.44 35.74 30.25
C LYS A 459 -5.73 34.78 29.08
N GLY A 460 -7.01 34.50 28.84
CA GLY A 460 -7.47 33.60 27.78
C GLY A 460 -7.99 32.24 28.26
N VAL A 461 -7.87 31.93 29.56
CA VAL A 461 -8.69 30.88 30.18
C VAL A 461 -10.13 31.38 30.26
N ILE A 462 -11.06 30.61 29.70
CA ILE A 462 -12.48 30.95 29.64
C ILE A 462 -13.08 30.82 31.05
N PRO A 463 -13.72 31.86 31.59
CA PRO A 463 -14.33 31.80 32.91
C PRO A 463 -15.57 30.91 32.92
N ILE A 464 -15.82 30.25 34.06
CA ILE A 464 -17.05 29.51 34.29
C ILE A 464 -18.26 30.45 34.32
N VAL A 465 -19.37 29.97 33.76
CA VAL A 465 -20.68 30.60 33.93
C VAL A 465 -21.30 30.06 35.22
N ASN A 466 -22.00 30.91 35.98
CA ASN A 466 -22.77 30.44 37.13
C ASN A 466 -23.74 29.33 36.70
N PRO A 467 -23.92 28.28 37.52
CA PRO A 467 -24.89 27.24 37.21
C PRO A 467 -26.27 27.88 36.98
N PRO A 468 -27.02 27.43 35.96
CA PRO A 468 -28.37 27.94 35.75
C PRO A 468 -29.20 27.68 37.02
N ASN A 469 -30.05 28.65 37.40
CA ASN A 469 -30.99 28.47 38.49
C ASN A 469 -31.86 27.25 38.14
N ARG A 470 -31.68 26.15 38.89
CA ARG A 470 -32.45 24.92 38.71
C ARG A 470 -33.88 25.08 39.20
#